data_AF-A0A494T039-F1
#
_entry.id   AF-A0A494T039-F1
#
_cell.length_a   1.000
_cell.length_b   1.000
_cell.length_c   1.000
_cell.angle_alpha   90.00
_cell.angle_beta   90.00
_cell.angle_gamma   90.00
#
_symmetry.space_group_name_H-M   'P 1'
#
loop_
_entity.id
_entity.type
_entity.pdbx_description
1 polymer ?
#
loop_
_entity_poly.entity_id
_entity_poly.type
_entity_poly.pdbx_seq_one_letter_code
_entity_poly.pdbx_strand_id
1 'polypeptide(L)'
;MLGRRRFLSLATAGVGLAGIGALGVTGCSTGTSAKSGNADKFDYIKATDPEVAAAEAARSSTGRTAGYALAAGFAAVDLGGRLVNTWTYGTGAVAPELRLAAGDTLRASVTNALPSDTSIHWHGIRIRNDMDGVPPVTQDPIAPSGTFDYTFVASDPGTYWYHSHSGLQADRGLFGALIVEDPNDATGADADAVLLLDDWVDGLGTTPDAVMAALNPDLHGGGHAGHGGGAALIPVGADEAAVATALTSAGHGDSAVLGGMTQHIAYPMHLINGRPPNDPAVVEAAPGSRLRLRIINAGAETPYRFAVAGHRMTVVAVDGYDVVPTEADAILIGMAQRYDVLVTVASGAWPVVAAVEGREGYASTVLRSTDSAPMPNPDVGGSIPELSRELVLESALRPADRSRLDTKAPDRDYQVDLLQAGDRYVWAMAGADAGKLVMKQGERIRITMNNTSTMWHPMHTHGHTFAVPDYGGLRRDTVNVLPGSSLAIEFDADNPGEWMFHCHNAYHFEAGMTANLMYIR
;
A
#
# COMPACT_ATOMS: atom_id res chain seq x y z
N MET A 1 -1.99 33.71 -14.76
CA MET A 1 -2.50 33.52 -13.39
C MET A 1 -4.02 33.42 -13.43
N LEU A 2 -4.55 32.20 -13.40
CA LEU A 2 -5.99 31.91 -13.38
C LEU A 2 -6.27 31.13 -12.09
N GLY A 3 -7.07 31.72 -11.20
CA GLY A 3 -7.32 31.22 -9.86
C GLY A 3 -8.39 30.14 -9.77
N ARG A 4 -8.21 29.31 -8.74
CA ARG A 4 -8.92 28.13 -8.21
C ARG A 4 -10.48 28.10 -8.20
N ARG A 5 -11.20 29.08 -8.75
CA ARG A 5 -12.68 29.18 -8.68
C ARG A 5 -13.44 28.97 -9.99
N ARG A 6 -12.77 28.67 -11.11
CA ARG A 6 -13.45 28.39 -12.40
C ARG A 6 -13.29 26.96 -12.93
N PHE A 7 -12.59 26.07 -12.22
CA PHE A 7 -12.44 24.67 -12.67
C PHE A 7 -13.58 23.75 -12.20
N LEU A 8 -14.29 24.13 -11.14
CA LEU A 8 -15.44 23.38 -10.58
C LEU A 8 -16.75 23.48 -11.40
N SER A 9 -16.70 23.97 -12.64
CA SER A 9 -17.88 24.05 -13.52
C SER A 9 -17.66 23.45 -14.92
N LEU A 10 -16.51 22.82 -15.18
CA LEU A 10 -16.19 22.24 -16.50
C LEU A 10 -16.08 20.71 -16.52
N ALA A 11 -16.32 20.03 -15.39
CA ALA A 11 -16.59 18.58 -15.41
C ALA A 11 -18.07 18.25 -15.76
N THR A 12 -18.93 19.25 -15.90
CA THR A 12 -20.36 19.09 -16.18
C THR A 12 -20.93 20.18 -17.10
N ALA A 13 -20.40 20.34 -18.32
CA ALA A 13 -21.16 20.85 -19.48
C ALA A 13 -20.28 20.93 -20.74
N GLY A 14 -20.75 20.34 -21.84
CA GLY A 14 -20.15 20.48 -23.15
C GLY A 14 -20.36 21.88 -23.78
N VAL A 15 -19.37 22.28 -24.59
CA VAL A 15 -19.36 23.19 -25.76
C VAL A 15 -20.27 24.43 -25.76
N GLY A 16 -19.65 25.61 -25.88
CA GLY A 16 -20.31 26.83 -26.36
C GLY A 16 -19.37 28.05 -26.39
N LEU A 17 -19.00 28.50 -27.58
CA LEU A 17 -18.12 29.65 -27.87
C LEU A 17 -18.80 31.03 -27.71
N ALA A 18 -17.93 32.04 -27.52
CA ALA A 18 -18.03 33.48 -27.87
C ALA A 18 -18.50 34.50 -26.82
N GLY A 19 -17.74 35.62 -26.73
CA GLY A 19 -18.28 36.95 -26.43
C GLY A 19 -17.60 37.75 -25.30
N ILE A 20 -16.78 38.72 -25.66
CA ILE A 20 -16.20 39.78 -24.81
C ILE A 20 -17.28 40.82 -24.43
N GLY A 21 -17.29 41.36 -23.21
CA GLY A 21 -18.10 42.54 -22.86
C GLY A 21 -18.07 42.93 -21.37
N ALA A 22 -18.01 44.24 -21.09
CA ALA A 22 -17.56 44.86 -19.84
C ALA A 22 -18.64 45.14 -18.77
N LEU A 23 -18.14 45.40 -17.55
CA LEU A 23 -18.62 46.33 -16.50
C LEU A 23 -20.11 46.34 -16.07
N GLY A 24 -20.33 46.18 -14.75
CA GLY A 24 -21.18 47.12 -14.00
C GLY A 24 -22.35 46.56 -13.18
N VAL A 25 -22.28 46.88 -11.88
CA VAL A 25 -23.38 47.23 -10.96
C VAL A 25 -24.24 46.12 -10.33
N THR A 26 -24.25 46.19 -9.00
CA THR A 26 -25.11 45.57 -8.00
C THR A 26 -26.62 45.65 -8.32
N GLY A 27 -27.33 44.54 -8.14
CA GLY A 27 -28.79 44.52 -8.06
C GLY A 27 -29.28 43.19 -7.50
N CYS A 28 -29.91 43.23 -6.32
CA CYS A 28 -30.63 42.10 -5.74
C CYS A 28 -31.82 41.74 -6.62
N SER A 29 -31.94 40.48 -7.03
CA SER A 29 -33.22 39.88 -7.38
C SER A 29 -33.22 38.38 -7.12
N THR A 30 -34.36 37.94 -6.61
CA THR A 30 -34.75 36.59 -6.22
C THR A 30 -34.53 35.58 -7.32
N GLY A 31 -33.59 34.65 -7.13
CA GLY A 31 -33.35 33.52 -8.03
C GLY A 31 -34.13 32.30 -7.59
N THR A 32 -35.14 31.94 -8.38
CA THR A 32 -35.80 30.63 -8.38
C THR A 32 -34.75 29.51 -8.45
N SER A 33 -34.72 28.66 -7.42
CA SER A 33 -33.93 27.44 -7.40
C SER A 33 -34.36 26.52 -8.55
N ALA A 34 -33.61 26.56 -9.65
CA ALA A 34 -33.68 25.55 -10.68
C ALA A 34 -33.23 24.22 -10.06
N LYS A 35 -34.14 23.24 -10.07
CA LYS A 35 -33.87 21.87 -9.65
C LYS A 35 -32.71 21.31 -10.49
N SER A 36 -31.56 21.06 -9.86
CA SER A 36 -30.54 20.20 -10.46
C SER A 36 -31.11 18.80 -10.58
N GLY A 37 -30.92 18.19 -11.74
CA GLY A 37 -31.38 16.84 -12.06
C GLY A 37 -30.95 15.81 -11.03
N ASN A 38 -31.80 14.81 -10.85
CA ASN A 38 -31.67 13.71 -9.90
C ASN A 38 -30.37 12.93 -10.19
N ALA A 39 -29.32 13.13 -9.40
CA ALA A 39 -28.32 12.08 -9.21
C ALA A 39 -29.05 10.92 -8.55
N ASP A 40 -29.01 9.72 -9.15
CA ASP A 40 -29.67 8.56 -8.56
C ASP A 40 -29.17 8.38 -7.12
N LYS A 41 -30.06 8.64 -6.16
CA LYS A 41 -29.75 8.49 -4.74
C LYS A 41 -29.81 7.01 -4.42
N PHE A 42 -28.69 6.33 -4.54
CA PHE A 42 -28.57 4.98 -4.01
C PHE A 42 -28.71 5.00 -2.48
N ASP A 43 -29.30 3.93 -1.95
CA ASP A 43 -29.34 3.65 -0.52
C ASP A 43 -28.07 2.91 -0.13
N TYR A 44 -27.04 3.67 0.22
CA TYR A 44 -25.71 3.16 0.54
C TYR A 44 -25.65 2.51 1.93
N ILE A 45 -24.86 1.45 2.05
CA ILE A 45 -24.49 0.85 3.33
C ILE A 45 -23.26 1.60 3.86
N LYS A 46 -23.41 2.22 5.03
CA LYS A 46 -22.35 2.97 5.70
C LYS A 46 -21.54 2.07 6.64
N ALA A 47 -20.36 2.54 7.03
CA ALA A 47 -19.44 1.80 7.91
C ALA A 47 -20.06 1.32 9.24
N THR A 48 -21.02 2.07 9.79
CA THR A 48 -21.68 1.75 11.07
C THR A 48 -23.07 1.13 10.92
N ASP A 49 -23.48 0.79 9.70
CA ASP A 49 -24.79 0.17 9.46
C ASP A 49 -24.82 -1.30 9.93
N PRO A 50 -26.01 -1.85 10.26
CA PRO A 50 -26.14 -3.20 10.84
C PRO A 50 -25.56 -4.33 9.98
N GLU A 51 -25.53 -4.17 8.65
CA GLU A 51 -24.96 -5.13 7.72
C GLU A 51 -23.46 -5.38 7.98
N VAL A 52 -22.72 -4.36 8.41
CA VAL A 52 -21.29 -4.47 8.76
C VAL A 52 -21.12 -5.33 10.01
N ALA A 53 -21.92 -5.08 11.05
CA ALA A 53 -21.91 -5.88 12.27
C ALA A 53 -22.36 -7.32 12.03
N ALA A 54 -23.32 -7.54 11.13
CA ALA A 54 -23.77 -8.86 10.74
C ALA A 54 -22.68 -9.65 9.99
N ALA A 55 -21.94 -8.99 9.08
CA ALA A 55 -20.83 -9.58 8.38
C ALA A 55 -19.68 -9.97 9.33
N GLU A 56 -19.35 -9.10 10.29
CA GLU A 56 -18.37 -9.43 11.34
C GLU A 56 -18.80 -10.62 12.19
N ALA A 57 -20.06 -10.65 12.62
CA ALA A 57 -20.59 -11.75 13.44
C ALA A 57 -20.64 -13.10 12.71
N ALA A 58 -20.64 -13.08 11.37
CA ALA A 58 -20.60 -14.28 10.54
C ALA A 58 -19.18 -14.84 10.34
N ARG A 59 -18.13 -14.09 10.72
CA ARG A 59 -16.75 -14.56 10.60
C ARG A 59 -16.45 -15.70 11.57
N SER A 60 -15.63 -16.63 11.10
CA SER A 60 -15.16 -17.74 11.95
C SER A 60 -14.25 -17.19 13.03
N SER A 61 -14.61 -17.41 14.30
CA SER A 61 -13.82 -16.97 15.43
C SER A 61 -13.47 -18.12 16.38
N THR A 62 -12.28 -18.05 16.97
CA THR A 62 -11.83 -18.95 18.04
C THR A 62 -12.38 -18.53 19.42
N GLY A 63 -12.92 -17.31 19.54
CA GLY A 63 -13.29 -16.68 20.81
C GLY A 63 -12.11 -16.18 21.64
N ARG A 64 -10.87 -16.30 21.16
CA ARG A 64 -9.68 -15.73 21.81
C ARG A 64 -9.47 -14.28 21.36
N THR A 65 -8.81 -13.49 22.20
CA THR A 65 -8.46 -12.11 21.89
C THR A 65 -6.97 -11.88 22.05
N ALA A 66 -6.34 -11.28 21.04
CA ALA A 66 -4.99 -10.77 21.08
C ALA A 66 -5.00 -9.26 21.27
N GLY A 67 -4.46 -8.78 22.39
CA GLY A 67 -4.46 -7.35 22.75
C GLY A 67 -3.13 -6.67 22.44
N TYR A 68 -3.19 -5.50 21.80
CA TYR A 68 -2.01 -4.69 21.46
C TYR A 68 -2.24 -3.22 21.83
N ALA A 69 -1.14 -2.51 22.06
CA ALA A 69 -1.13 -1.07 22.28
C ALA A 69 -0.08 -0.44 21.36
N LEU A 70 -0.50 0.54 20.56
CA LEU A 70 0.36 1.28 19.64
C LEU A 70 0.25 2.76 19.96
N ALA A 71 1.37 3.46 19.94
CA ALA A 71 1.41 4.90 20.18
C ALA A 71 2.11 5.58 19.01
N ALA A 72 1.37 6.34 18.20
CA ALA A 72 1.96 7.15 17.15
C ALA A 72 2.69 8.32 17.81
N GLY A 73 4.00 8.45 17.59
CA GLY A 73 4.78 9.51 18.24
C GLY A 73 6.12 9.73 17.58
N PHE A 74 6.87 10.71 18.09
CA PHE A 74 8.23 10.97 17.66
C PHE A 74 9.21 10.01 18.32
N ALA A 75 10.20 9.54 17.56
CA ALA A 75 11.37 8.87 18.12
C ALA A 75 12.66 9.28 17.40
N ALA A 76 13.77 9.17 18.13
CA ALA A 76 15.10 9.22 17.57
C ALA A 76 15.50 7.80 17.15
N VAL A 77 15.63 7.56 15.84
CA VAL A 77 15.90 6.26 15.23
C VAL A 77 17.33 6.25 14.68
N ASP A 78 18.08 5.20 14.99
CA ASP A 78 19.43 5.00 14.47
C ASP A 78 19.39 4.17 13.17
N LEU A 79 19.74 4.80 12.05
CA LEU A 79 19.84 4.20 10.74
C LEU A 79 21.31 3.92 10.40
N GLY A 80 21.93 3.01 11.16
CA GLY A 80 23.31 2.57 10.93
C GLY A 80 24.36 3.64 11.23
N GLY A 81 24.25 4.31 12.37
CA GLY A 81 25.11 5.41 12.83
C GLY A 81 24.58 6.80 12.50
N ARG A 82 23.46 6.89 11.76
CA ARG A 82 22.76 8.15 11.46
C ARG A 82 21.49 8.23 12.29
N LEU A 83 21.53 9.02 13.35
CA LEU A 83 20.37 9.30 14.18
C LEU A 83 19.43 10.29 13.47
N VAL A 84 18.18 9.88 13.23
CA VAL A 84 17.11 10.70 12.65
C VAL A 84 15.96 10.87 13.63
N ASN A 85 15.30 12.02 13.63
CA ASN A 85 14.05 12.21 14.36
C ASN A 85 12.90 12.00 13.38
N THR A 86 12.06 11.01 13.66
CA THR A 86 10.99 10.58 12.76
C THR A 86 9.73 10.19 13.53
N TRP A 87 8.70 9.73 12.83
CA TRP A 87 7.46 9.21 13.43
C TRP A 87 7.51 7.68 13.50
N THR A 88 6.96 7.09 14.55
CA THR A 88 6.96 5.63 14.75
C THR A 88 5.80 5.19 15.64
N TYR A 89 5.43 3.91 15.58
CA TYR A 89 4.64 3.23 16.61
C TYR A 89 5.54 2.53 17.62
N GLY A 90 6.51 3.23 18.21
CA GLY A 90 7.47 2.63 19.12
C GLY A 90 8.77 3.41 19.23
N THR A 91 9.90 2.70 19.12
CA THR A 91 11.24 3.28 19.27
C THR A 91 12.16 3.03 18.06
N GLY A 92 11.73 2.23 17.08
CA GLY A 92 12.50 1.90 15.88
C GLY A 92 11.87 2.46 14.61
N ALA A 93 12.58 2.33 13.48
CA ALA A 93 12.08 2.65 12.15
C ALA A 93 10.88 1.79 11.73
N VAL A 94 10.76 0.58 12.30
CA VAL A 94 9.64 -0.33 12.07
C VAL A 94 8.92 -0.56 13.39
N ALA A 95 7.59 -0.55 13.34
CA ALA A 95 6.76 -0.84 14.50
C ALA A 95 6.83 -2.32 14.92
N PRO A 96 6.36 -2.68 16.14
CA PRO A 96 6.32 -4.06 16.58
C PRO A 96 5.57 -4.98 15.62
N GLU A 97 6.11 -6.17 15.34
CA GLU A 97 5.35 -7.21 14.67
C GLU A 97 4.15 -7.63 15.54
N LEU A 98 2.95 -7.60 14.96
CA LEU A 98 1.74 -8.12 15.56
C LEU A 98 1.51 -9.52 15.02
N ARG A 99 1.34 -10.50 15.91
CA ARG A 99 1.13 -11.89 15.52
C ARG A 99 0.03 -12.54 16.34
N LEU A 100 -0.94 -13.14 15.65
CA LEU A 100 -2.11 -13.84 16.22
C LEU A 100 -2.52 -15.01 15.32
N ALA A 101 -3.37 -15.92 15.81
CA ALA A 101 -3.85 -17.02 14.98
C ALA A 101 -5.11 -16.65 14.18
N ALA A 102 -5.31 -17.30 13.03
CA ALA A 102 -6.55 -17.18 12.27
C ALA A 102 -7.79 -17.47 13.14
N GLY A 103 -8.77 -16.58 13.06
CA GLY A 103 -10.01 -16.58 13.85
C GLY A 103 -9.90 -15.91 15.23
N ASP A 104 -8.71 -15.52 15.69
CA ASP A 104 -8.59 -14.72 16.90
C ASP A 104 -9.10 -13.28 16.65
N THR A 105 -9.67 -12.65 17.68
CA THR A 105 -10.02 -11.23 17.64
C THR A 105 -8.78 -10.39 17.96
N LEU A 106 -8.36 -9.53 17.04
CA LEU A 106 -7.38 -8.48 17.31
C LEU A 106 -8.07 -7.34 18.05
N ARG A 107 -7.48 -6.87 19.15
CA ARG A 107 -7.85 -5.63 19.82
C ARG A 107 -6.64 -4.72 19.97
N ALA A 108 -6.55 -3.65 19.21
CA ALA A 108 -5.45 -2.69 19.26
C ALA A 108 -5.93 -1.32 19.73
N SER A 109 -5.37 -0.84 20.84
CA SER A 109 -5.58 0.54 21.29
C SER A 109 -4.49 1.43 20.70
N VAL A 110 -4.89 2.43 19.92
CA VAL A 110 -3.99 3.32 19.18
C VAL A 110 -4.10 4.72 19.75
N THR A 111 -3.06 5.18 20.41
CA THR A 111 -2.97 6.55 20.94
C THR A 111 -2.17 7.44 20.00
N ASN A 112 -2.66 8.65 19.75
CA ASN A 112 -1.99 9.62 18.91
C ASN A 112 -1.23 10.67 19.75
N ALA A 113 0.10 10.62 19.76
CA ALA A 113 0.98 11.62 20.37
C ALA A 113 1.64 12.56 19.33
N LEU A 114 1.19 12.52 18.07
CA LEU A 114 1.62 13.40 17.00
C LEU A 114 0.87 14.74 17.04
N PRO A 115 1.40 15.80 16.39
CA PRO A 115 0.73 17.09 16.28
C PRO A 115 -0.38 17.10 15.21
N SER A 116 -0.59 16.00 14.50
CA SER A 116 -1.58 15.85 13.42
C SER A 116 -2.51 14.67 13.66
N ASP A 117 -3.65 14.67 13.00
CA ASP A 117 -4.56 13.52 12.92
C ASP A 117 -3.83 12.27 12.40
N THR A 118 -4.22 11.10 12.87
CA THR A 118 -3.70 9.81 12.40
C THR A 118 -4.81 8.76 12.29
N SER A 119 -4.48 7.60 11.73
CA SER A 119 -5.33 6.41 11.61
C SER A 119 -4.43 5.20 11.42
N ILE A 120 -4.95 3.98 11.54
CA ILE A 120 -4.25 2.76 11.12
C ILE A 120 -5.14 1.97 10.18
N HIS A 121 -4.65 1.73 8.96
CA HIS A 121 -5.21 0.74 8.06
C HIS A 121 -4.52 -0.62 8.23
N TRP A 122 -5.31 -1.68 8.09
CA TRP A 122 -4.90 -3.07 8.28
C TRP A 122 -4.81 -3.77 6.92
N HIS A 123 -3.72 -3.50 6.21
CA HIS A 123 -3.55 -3.84 4.81
C HIS A 123 -3.78 -5.32 4.50
N GLY A 124 -4.73 -5.58 3.58
CA GLY A 124 -5.06 -6.91 3.07
C GLY A 124 -6.00 -7.72 3.97
N ILE A 125 -6.32 -7.24 5.19
CA ILE A 125 -7.26 -7.94 6.07
C ILE A 125 -8.70 -7.69 5.59
N ARG A 126 -9.47 -8.77 5.44
CA ARG A 126 -10.92 -8.70 5.27
C ARG A 126 -11.56 -8.37 6.62
N ILE A 127 -11.59 -7.08 6.91
CA ILE A 127 -11.99 -6.47 8.19
C ILE A 127 -13.43 -5.97 8.15
N ARG A 128 -14.04 -5.67 9.30
CA ARG A 128 -15.31 -4.95 9.38
C ARG A 128 -15.09 -3.49 9.01
N ASN A 129 -16.02 -2.90 8.27
CA ASN A 129 -15.76 -1.62 7.61
C ASN A 129 -15.44 -0.49 8.59
N ASP A 130 -16.14 -0.36 9.71
CA ASP A 130 -15.86 0.63 10.77
C ASP A 130 -14.53 0.46 11.53
N MET A 131 -13.70 -0.51 11.16
CA MET A 131 -12.35 -0.73 11.71
C MET A 131 -11.26 -0.66 10.65
N ASP A 132 -11.60 -0.27 9.42
CA ASP A 132 -10.69 -0.29 8.27
C ASP A 132 -9.60 0.79 8.31
N GLY A 133 -9.78 1.87 9.07
CA GLY A 133 -8.70 2.85 9.25
C GLY A 133 -8.67 4.01 8.26
N VAL A 134 -9.78 4.35 7.62
CA VAL A 134 -9.83 5.35 6.54
C VAL A 134 -10.72 6.53 6.93
N PRO A 135 -10.16 7.63 7.46
CA PRO A 135 -10.94 8.84 7.70
C PRO A 135 -11.29 9.58 6.41
N PRO A 136 -12.45 10.27 6.34
CA PRO A 136 -13.63 10.19 7.19
C PRO A 136 -14.61 9.09 6.72
N VAL A 137 -14.15 8.09 5.95
CA VAL A 137 -15.00 7.07 5.31
C VAL A 137 -15.51 6.07 6.32
N THR A 138 -14.56 5.42 6.98
CA THR A 138 -14.82 4.28 7.85
C THR A 138 -14.76 4.64 9.32
N GLN A 139 -14.11 5.76 9.64
CA GLN A 139 -14.03 6.30 10.99
C GLN A 139 -13.75 7.80 10.97
N ASP A 140 -13.91 8.46 12.13
CA ASP A 140 -13.30 9.76 12.37
C ASP A 140 -11.77 9.63 12.54
N PRO A 141 -10.98 10.65 12.17
CA PRO A 141 -9.54 10.64 12.40
C PRO A 141 -9.22 10.61 13.91
N ILE A 142 -8.13 9.94 14.28
CA ILE A 142 -7.61 9.95 15.65
C ILE A 142 -6.90 11.30 15.85
N ALA A 143 -7.58 12.27 16.45
CA ALA A 143 -7.03 13.59 16.73
C ALA A 143 -5.80 13.52 17.66
N PRO A 144 -4.93 14.56 17.70
CA PRO A 144 -3.85 14.65 18.67
C PRO A 144 -4.31 14.42 20.11
N SER A 145 -3.56 13.63 20.87
CA SER A 145 -3.90 13.13 22.21
C SER A 145 -5.14 12.20 22.27
N GLY A 146 -5.75 11.90 21.12
CA GLY A 146 -6.87 10.98 20.99
C GLY A 146 -6.44 9.52 21.09
N THR A 147 -7.42 8.64 21.24
CA THR A 147 -7.22 7.18 21.20
C THR A 147 -8.39 6.53 20.47
N PHE A 148 -8.11 5.51 19.68
CA PHE A 148 -9.11 4.67 19.01
C PHE A 148 -8.80 3.20 19.29
N ASP A 149 -9.85 2.43 19.57
CA ASP A 149 -9.75 0.99 19.81
C ASP A 149 -10.23 0.23 18.56
N TYR A 150 -9.29 -0.33 17.81
CA TYR A 150 -9.59 -1.25 16.72
C TYR A 150 -9.94 -2.62 17.28
N THR A 151 -11.05 -3.21 16.82
CA THR A 151 -11.46 -4.57 17.23
C THR A 151 -12.08 -5.34 16.08
N PHE A 152 -11.47 -6.45 15.68
CA PHE A 152 -11.97 -7.27 14.57
C PHE A 152 -11.44 -8.70 14.61
N VAL A 153 -12.15 -9.63 13.98
CA VAL A 153 -11.71 -11.01 13.78
C VAL A 153 -10.77 -11.11 12.58
N ALA A 154 -9.54 -11.56 12.81
CA ALA A 154 -8.56 -11.84 11.74
C ALA A 154 -8.78 -13.24 11.18
N SER A 155 -9.64 -13.38 10.16
CA SER A 155 -10.14 -14.69 9.71
C SER A 155 -9.20 -15.42 8.75
N ASP A 156 -8.51 -14.68 7.89
CA ASP A 156 -7.71 -15.24 6.82
C ASP A 156 -6.24 -15.31 7.27
N PRO A 157 -5.62 -16.51 7.37
CA PRO A 157 -4.21 -16.61 7.68
C PRO A 157 -3.36 -16.01 6.55
N GLY A 158 -2.16 -15.53 6.87
CA GLY A 158 -1.27 -14.95 5.87
C GLY A 158 -0.31 -13.89 6.43
N THR A 159 0.42 -13.29 5.49
CA THR A 159 1.35 -12.18 5.73
C THR A 159 0.66 -10.87 5.36
N TYR A 160 0.42 -10.05 6.36
CA TYR A 160 -0.21 -8.74 6.26
C TYR A 160 0.68 -7.69 6.94
N TRP A 161 0.23 -6.45 6.91
CA TRP A 161 0.90 -5.34 7.56
C TRP A 161 -0.11 -4.27 7.92
N TYR A 162 0.31 -3.28 8.68
CA TYR A 162 -0.51 -2.16 9.05
C TYR A 162 0.31 -0.89 8.89
N HIS A 163 -0.36 0.19 8.51
CA HIS A 163 0.30 1.49 8.31
C HIS A 163 -0.67 2.63 8.58
N SER A 164 -0.11 3.82 8.80
CA SER A 164 -0.94 5.01 8.84
C SER A 164 -1.58 5.25 7.47
N HIS A 165 -2.87 5.57 7.50
CA HIS A 165 -3.64 5.92 6.31
C HIS A 165 -4.01 7.42 6.29
N SER A 166 -3.19 8.23 6.95
CA SER A 166 -3.34 9.68 7.04
C SER A 166 -2.15 10.38 6.39
N GLY A 167 -2.34 10.90 5.17
CA GLY A 167 -1.28 11.59 4.41
C GLY A 167 -0.06 10.70 4.15
N LEU A 168 1.12 11.30 4.10
CA LEU A 168 2.41 10.61 3.91
C LEU A 168 3.02 10.06 5.21
N GLN A 169 2.19 9.79 6.23
CA GLN A 169 2.68 9.33 7.53
C GLN A 169 3.35 7.95 7.50
N ALA A 170 2.92 7.06 6.60
CA ALA A 170 3.58 5.77 6.41
C ALA A 170 5.05 5.96 5.97
N ASP A 171 5.32 6.88 5.04
CA ASP A 171 6.66 7.26 4.55
C ASP A 171 7.52 8.01 5.61
N ARG A 172 6.94 8.29 6.79
CA ARG A 172 7.66 8.77 7.99
C ARG A 172 8.05 7.65 8.96
N GLY A 173 7.62 6.41 8.72
CA GLY A 173 7.89 5.26 9.61
C GLY A 173 6.68 4.76 10.42
N LEU A 174 5.45 5.20 10.10
CA LEU A 174 4.24 4.67 10.75
C LEU A 174 3.71 3.41 10.04
N PHE A 175 4.45 2.29 10.17
CA PHE A 175 4.02 0.98 9.68
C PHE A 175 4.66 -0.18 10.46
N GLY A 176 4.07 -1.37 10.37
CA GLY A 176 4.59 -2.62 10.94
C GLY A 176 3.94 -3.87 10.35
N ALA A 177 4.48 -5.04 10.65
CA ALA A 177 3.93 -6.30 10.16
C ALA A 177 2.77 -6.83 11.01
N LEU A 178 1.82 -7.50 10.34
CA LEU A 178 0.74 -8.25 10.95
C LEU A 178 0.74 -9.68 10.38
N ILE A 179 1.06 -10.66 11.22
CA ILE A 179 1.06 -12.07 10.82
C ILE A 179 -0.14 -12.78 11.43
N VAL A 180 -0.99 -13.35 10.56
CA VAL A 180 -2.10 -14.20 10.97
C VAL A 180 -1.71 -15.66 10.72
N GLU A 181 -1.47 -16.41 11.80
CA GLU A 181 -0.97 -17.77 11.72
C GLU A 181 -2.01 -18.74 11.17
N ASP A 182 -1.60 -19.59 10.24
CA ASP A 182 -2.40 -20.71 9.75
C ASP A 182 -2.22 -21.91 10.71
N PRO A 183 -3.24 -22.29 11.50
CA PRO A 183 -3.15 -23.50 12.32
C PRO A 183 -3.02 -24.78 11.49
N ASN A 184 -3.27 -24.71 10.18
CA ASN A 184 -3.15 -25.79 9.21
C ASN A 184 -2.06 -25.50 8.17
N ASP A 185 -1.02 -24.73 8.50
CA ASP A 185 0.08 -24.43 7.59
C ASP A 185 0.67 -25.72 6.98
N ALA A 186 0.53 -25.84 5.66
CA ALA A 186 1.00 -26.99 4.89
C ALA A 186 2.22 -26.65 4.01
N THR A 187 2.83 -25.46 4.18
CA THR A 187 4.02 -25.04 3.42
C THR A 187 5.24 -25.92 3.71
N GLY A 188 5.29 -26.52 4.91
CA GLY A 188 6.41 -27.32 5.37
C GLY A 188 7.63 -26.49 5.79
N ALA A 189 7.41 -25.24 6.20
CA ALA A 189 8.42 -24.41 6.84
C ALA A 189 8.70 -24.90 8.28
N ASP A 190 9.97 -24.87 8.69
CA ASP A 190 10.40 -25.18 10.05
C ASP A 190 10.39 -23.94 10.97
N ALA A 191 10.52 -22.75 10.35
CA ALA A 191 10.51 -21.45 10.97
C ALA A 191 10.15 -20.38 9.94
N ASP A 192 9.79 -19.18 10.41
CA ASP A 192 9.63 -18.01 9.55
C ASP A 192 10.44 -16.79 10.05
N ALA A 193 10.68 -15.86 9.14
CA ALA A 193 11.24 -14.55 9.42
C ALA A 193 10.55 -13.50 8.54
N VAL A 194 10.19 -12.36 9.14
CA VAL A 194 9.56 -11.23 8.44
C VAL A 194 10.62 -10.25 7.97
N LEU A 195 10.53 -9.83 6.71
CA LEU A 195 11.37 -8.82 6.08
C LEU A 195 10.49 -7.68 5.56
N LEU A 196 10.50 -6.53 6.22
CA LEU A 196 9.89 -5.30 5.72
C LEU A 196 10.92 -4.50 4.93
N LEU A 197 10.65 -4.32 3.64
CA LEU A 197 11.41 -3.47 2.74
C LEU A 197 10.84 -2.06 2.80
N ASP A 198 11.72 -1.07 2.80
CA ASP A 198 11.32 0.33 2.92
C ASP A 198 12.31 1.26 2.18
N ASP A 199 11.80 2.32 1.58
CA ASP A 199 12.57 3.43 1.01
C ASP A 199 12.45 4.65 1.95
N TRP A 200 13.59 5.15 2.43
CA TRP A 200 13.59 6.09 3.55
C TRP A 200 14.06 7.48 3.15
N VAL A 201 13.26 8.50 3.48
CA VAL A 201 13.61 9.90 3.26
C VAL A 201 13.53 10.77 4.53
N ASP A 202 12.64 10.45 5.47
CA ASP A 202 12.35 11.34 6.60
C ASP A 202 13.56 11.54 7.54
N GLY A 203 13.82 12.78 7.92
CA GLY A 203 14.97 13.12 8.76
C GLY A 203 16.34 12.97 8.06
N LEU A 204 16.39 12.66 6.76
CA LEU A 204 17.64 12.61 5.99
C LEU A 204 18.00 13.95 5.33
N GLY A 205 17.50 15.05 5.86
CA GLY A 205 17.65 16.40 5.32
C GLY A 205 16.39 16.90 4.62
N THR A 206 15.37 16.06 4.49
CA THR A 206 14.03 16.46 4.06
C THR A 206 12.95 15.61 4.74
N THR A 207 11.68 15.89 4.45
CA THR A 207 10.51 15.09 4.84
C THR A 207 9.68 14.64 3.63
N PRO A 208 8.80 13.63 3.76
CA PRO A 208 7.87 13.25 2.70
C PRO A 208 6.99 14.40 2.21
N ASP A 209 6.49 15.24 3.13
CA ASP A 209 5.69 16.42 2.78
C ASP A 209 6.47 17.41 1.91
N ALA A 210 7.77 17.60 2.18
CA ALA A 210 8.65 18.43 1.36
C ALA A 210 8.98 17.79 0.00
N VAL A 211 8.96 16.46 -0.10
CA VAL A 211 9.09 15.75 -1.39
C VAL A 211 7.80 15.92 -2.22
N MET A 212 6.63 15.70 -1.63
CA MET A 212 5.35 15.97 -2.30
C MET A 212 5.25 17.42 -2.76
N ALA A 213 5.75 18.32 -1.91
CA ALA A 213 5.89 19.72 -2.21
C ALA A 213 6.72 20.02 -3.46
N ALA A 214 7.86 19.35 -3.62
CA ALA A 214 8.72 19.51 -4.78
C ALA A 214 8.10 18.87 -6.05
N LEU A 215 7.31 17.81 -5.91
CA LEU A 215 6.59 17.16 -7.01
C LEU A 215 5.41 18.03 -7.51
N ASN A 216 4.64 18.59 -6.57
CA ASN A 216 3.54 19.48 -6.89
C ASN A 216 3.27 20.51 -5.77
N PRO A 217 3.60 21.79 -5.99
CA PRO A 217 3.36 22.79 -4.96
C PRO A 217 1.88 23.13 -4.74
N ASP A 218 0.98 22.71 -5.64
CA ASP A 218 -0.45 22.88 -5.44
C ASP A 218 -1.05 21.81 -4.50
N LEU A 219 -0.28 20.78 -4.13
CA LEU A 219 -0.69 19.67 -3.25
C LEU A 219 -0.18 19.79 -1.79
N HIS A 220 0.47 20.90 -1.41
CA HIS A 220 0.98 21.05 -0.04
C HIS A 220 -0.14 21.01 1.04
N GLY A 221 -0.03 20.05 1.96
CA GLY A 221 -0.76 19.97 3.24
C GLY A 221 -2.28 19.93 3.15
N GLY A 222 -2.80 19.06 2.30
CA GLY A 222 -4.19 18.65 2.34
C GLY A 222 -4.31 17.23 1.84
N GLY A 223 -4.79 16.32 2.70
CA GLY A 223 -5.11 14.96 2.30
C GLY A 223 -6.05 14.90 1.10
N HIS A 224 -6.15 13.73 0.49
CA HIS A 224 -6.89 13.50 -0.76
C HIS A 224 -8.30 14.01 -0.67
N ALA A 225 -8.91 14.23 -1.84
CA ALA A 225 -10.28 14.65 -2.05
C ALA A 225 -11.32 13.91 -1.16
N GLY A 226 -11.39 14.28 0.12
CA GLY A 226 -12.22 13.63 1.13
C GLY A 226 -11.66 12.37 1.80
N HIS A 227 -10.37 12.01 1.69
CA HIS A 227 -9.79 10.80 2.34
C HIS A 227 -8.45 11.12 3.02
N GLY A 228 -8.35 10.86 4.32
CA GLY A 228 -7.25 11.25 5.21
C GLY A 228 -7.65 12.38 6.16
N GLY A 229 -7.37 12.22 7.46
CA GLY A 229 -7.53 13.30 8.45
C GLY A 229 -6.71 14.53 8.05
N GLY A 230 -7.14 15.72 8.49
CA GLY A 230 -6.45 16.96 8.12
C GLY A 230 -5.01 16.96 8.64
N ALA A 231 -4.03 16.77 7.77
CA ALA A 231 -2.63 16.96 8.14
C ALA A 231 -2.40 18.46 8.41
N ALA A 232 -1.85 18.78 9.57
CA ALA A 232 -1.39 20.12 9.84
C ALA A 232 -0.26 20.46 8.85
N LEU A 233 -0.33 21.62 8.18
CA LEU A 233 0.76 22.13 7.34
C LEU A 233 2.01 22.31 8.20
N ILE A 234 2.97 21.40 8.08
CA ILE A 234 4.31 21.56 8.67
C ILE A 234 5.11 22.45 7.72
N PRO A 235 5.59 23.64 8.16
CA PRO A 235 6.36 24.52 7.29
C PRO A 235 7.63 23.83 6.79
N VAL A 236 7.81 23.81 5.47
CA VAL A 236 9.00 23.26 4.82
C VAL A 236 10.12 24.30 4.86
N GLY A 237 11.27 23.95 5.46
CA GLY A 237 12.45 24.80 5.49
C GLY A 237 13.11 24.96 4.11
N ALA A 238 13.86 26.03 3.88
CA ALA A 238 14.54 26.26 2.59
C ALA A 238 15.56 25.17 2.24
N ASP A 239 16.33 24.70 3.23
CA ASP A 239 17.32 23.63 3.04
C ASP A 239 16.63 22.28 2.74
N GLU A 240 15.53 22.01 3.43
CA GLU A 240 14.70 20.83 3.21
C GLU A 240 14.08 20.82 1.81
N ALA A 241 13.52 21.95 1.37
CA ALA A 241 12.99 22.10 0.01
C ALA A 241 14.08 21.90 -1.06
N ALA A 242 15.32 22.33 -0.80
CA ALA A 242 16.43 22.14 -1.71
C ALA A 242 16.83 20.66 -1.84
N VAL A 243 16.86 19.92 -0.73
CA VAL A 243 17.08 18.47 -0.75
C VAL A 243 15.95 17.76 -1.50
N ALA A 244 14.69 18.05 -1.16
CA ALA A 244 13.53 17.47 -1.86
C ALA A 244 13.58 17.70 -3.37
N THR A 245 13.87 18.94 -3.80
CA THR A 245 14.00 19.29 -5.22
C THR A 245 15.12 18.50 -5.90
N ALA A 246 16.23 18.29 -5.21
CA ALA A 246 17.32 17.49 -5.75
C ALA A 246 16.90 16.03 -5.95
N LEU A 247 16.17 15.43 -5.00
CA LEU A 247 15.70 14.04 -5.09
C LEU A 247 14.69 13.85 -6.23
N THR A 248 13.76 14.80 -6.42
CA THR A 248 12.74 14.73 -7.48
C THR A 248 13.26 15.13 -8.86
N SER A 249 14.38 15.87 -8.92
CA SER A 249 15.04 16.27 -10.18
C SER A 249 16.17 15.33 -10.61
N ALA A 250 16.46 14.28 -9.84
CA ALA A 250 17.54 13.32 -10.10
C ALA A 250 17.23 12.32 -11.23
N GLY A 251 16.16 12.55 -11.98
CA GLY A 251 15.69 11.66 -13.03
C GLY A 251 14.89 10.47 -12.49
N HIS A 252 14.12 9.88 -13.40
CA HIS A 252 13.30 8.71 -13.12
C HIS A 252 14.10 7.42 -13.28
N GLY A 253 13.71 6.39 -12.54
CA GLY A 253 14.11 5.03 -12.89
C GLY A 253 13.36 4.53 -14.12
N ASP A 254 13.93 3.51 -14.78
CA ASP A 254 13.35 2.86 -15.96
C ASP A 254 13.55 1.35 -15.88
N SER A 255 12.47 0.59 -16.10
CA SER A 255 12.51 -0.87 -16.12
C SER A 255 11.75 -1.42 -17.31
N ALA A 256 12.43 -2.29 -18.07
CA ALA A 256 11.81 -3.05 -19.14
C ALA A 256 10.70 -3.99 -18.61
N VAL A 257 10.83 -4.50 -17.39
CA VAL A 257 9.88 -5.44 -16.78
C VAL A 257 8.63 -4.71 -16.30
N LEU A 258 8.78 -3.49 -15.77
CA LEU A 258 7.66 -2.63 -15.38
C LEU A 258 7.15 -1.73 -16.52
N GLY A 259 7.69 -1.90 -17.73
CA GLY A 259 7.19 -1.26 -18.96
C GLY A 259 7.57 0.21 -19.12
N GLY A 260 8.50 0.74 -18.33
CA GLY A 260 8.97 2.13 -18.43
C GLY A 260 9.33 2.73 -17.08
N MET A 261 8.84 3.95 -16.85
CA MET A 261 9.17 4.77 -15.68
C MET A 261 8.82 4.05 -14.37
N THR A 262 9.77 3.93 -13.43
CA THR A 262 9.58 3.17 -12.19
C THR A 262 9.38 4.01 -10.94
N GLN A 263 10.09 5.14 -10.79
CA GLN A 263 10.01 6.04 -9.63
C GLN A 263 10.19 7.51 -10.06
N HIS A 264 9.63 8.43 -9.29
CA HIS A 264 9.89 9.88 -9.40
C HIS A 264 10.94 10.36 -8.41
N ILE A 265 11.09 9.66 -7.28
CA ILE A 265 11.94 10.09 -6.17
C ILE A 265 13.22 9.25 -6.16
N ALA A 266 14.37 9.91 -6.08
CA ALA A 266 15.64 9.25 -5.82
C ALA A 266 15.85 9.07 -4.32
N TYR A 267 15.15 8.09 -3.72
CA TYR A 267 15.26 7.83 -2.28
C TYR A 267 16.72 7.66 -1.85
N PRO A 268 17.18 8.38 -0.80
CA PRO A 268 18.58 8.38 -0.40
C PRO A 268 19.00 7.13 0.39
N MET A 269 18.05 6.33 0.86
CA MET A 269 18.30 5.16 1.69
C MET A 269 17.21 4.11 1.50
N HIS A 270 17.58 2.83 1.58
CA HIS A 270 16.65 1.71 1.54
C HIS A 270 16.99 0.75 2.68
N LEU A 271 15.96 0.21 3.33
CA LEU A 271 16.08 -0.51 4.60
C LEU A 271 15.42 -1.89 4.50
N ILE A 272 15.97 -2.86 5.24
CA ILE A 272 15.26 -4.10 5.59
C ILE A 272 15.10 -4.11 7.11
N ASN A 273 13.86 -4.22 7.61
CA ASN A 273 13.53 -4.18 9.03
C ASN A 273 14.10 -2.94 9.74
N GLY A 274 14.07 -1.78 9.05
CA GLY A 274 14.55 -0.51 9.59
C GLY A 274 16.07 -0.40 9.70
N ARG A 275 16.83 -1.28 9.04
CA ARG A 275 18.29 -1.32 9.09
C ARG A 275 18.91 -1.14 7.70
N PRO A 276 19.96 -0.32 7.56
CA PRO A 276 20.67 -0.14 6.30
C PRO A 276 21.65 -1.31 6.03
N PRO A 277 22.11 -1.48 4.77
CA PRO A 277 23.05 -2.53 4.37
C PRO A 277 24.34 -2.64 5.18
N ASN A 278 24.85 -1.51 5.70
CA ASN A 278 26.09 -1.43 6.46
C ASN A 278 25.94 -1.77 7.96
N ASP A 279 24.72 -1.80 8.48
CA ASP A 279 24.37 -2.24 9.84
C ASP A 279 23.09 -3.12 9.80
N PRO A 280 23.12 -4.26 9.11
CA PRO A 280 21.90 -5.01 8.86
C PRO A 280 21.48 -5.82 10.09
N ALA A 281 20.18 -6.05 10.22
CA ALA A 281 19.69 -7.17 11.02
C ALA A 281 20.22 -8.51 10.46
N VAL A 282 20.26 -9.55 11.29
CA VAL A 282 20.66 -10.90 10.87
C VAL A 282 19.48 -11.84 11.09
N VAL A 283 19.05 -12.52 10.02
CA VAL A 283 18.10 -13.61 10.07
C VAL A 283 18.87 -14.90 10.33
N GLU A 284 18.58 -15.56 11.45
CA GLU A 284 19.25 -16.81 11.83
C GLU A 284 18.33 -18.01 11.70
N ALA A 285 18.86 -19.11 11.16
CA ALA A 285 18.14 -20.38 11.04
C ALA A 285 19.11 -21.57 11.06
N ALA A 286 18.61 -22.77 11.38
CA ALA A 286 19.45 -23.95 11.40
C ALA A 286 19.87 -24.36 9.97
N PRO A 287 21.10 -24.84 9.76
CA PRO A 287 21.47 -25.40 8.45
C PRO A 287 20.55 -26.58 8.10
N GLY A 288 20.09 -26.63 6.86
CA GLY A 288 19.16 -27.63 6.33
C GLY A 288 17.68 -27.38 6.63
N SER A 289 17.33 -26.41 7.50
CA SER A 289 15.92 -26.09 7.76
C SER A 289 15.30 -25.35 6.58
N ARG A 290 14.00 -25.54 6.36
CA ARG A 290 13.17 -24.79 5.42
C ARG A 290 12.67 -23.52 6.12
N LEU A 291 13.32 -22.39 5.84
CA LEU A 291 12.94 -21.09 6.37
C LEU A 291 11.94 -20.42 5.42
N ARG A 292 10.82 -19.94 5.96
CA ARG A 292 9.87 -19.07 5.27
C ARG A 292 10.28 -17.60 5.46
N LEU A 293 10.66 -16.92 4.40
CA LEU A 293 10.86 -15.48 4.40
C LEU A 293 9.54 -14.81 3.98
N ARG A 294 8.96 -14.01 4.88
CA ARG A 294 7.73 -13.24 4.67
C ARG A 294 8.12 -11.81 4.29
N ILE A 295 8.16 -11.53 3.00
CA ILE A 295 8.66 -10.27 2.45
C ILE A 295 7.48 -9.32 2.23
N ILE A 296 7.59 -8.11 2.77
CA ILE A 296 6.58 -7.06 2.70
C ILE A 296 7.26 -5.83 2.11
N ASN A 297 6.73 -5.29 1.01
CA ASN A 297 7.19 -3.98 0.53
C ASN A 297 6.33 -2.87 1.14
N ALA A 298 6.85 -2.24 2.19
CA ALA A 298 6.23 -1.12 2.88
C ALA A 298 6.68 0.25 2.32
N GLY A 299 7.52 0.24 1.29
CA GLY A 299 8.02 1.46 0.66
C GLY A 299 6.91 2.30 0.03
N ALA A 300 7.16 3.60 -0.03
CA ALA A 300 6.25 4.61 -0.55
C ALA A 300 6.23 4.67 -2.08
N GLU A 301 7.37 4.49 -2.77
CA GLU A 301 7.44 4.55 -4.23
C GLU A 301 8.26 3.43 -4.89
N THR A 302 9.03 2.68 -4.12
CA THR A 302 10.09 1.84 -4.69
C THR A 302 9.66 0.37 -4.92
N PRO A 303 9.68 -0.11 -6.17
CA PRO A 303 9.69 -1.53 -6.48
C PRO A 303 11.07 -2.15 -6.26
N TYR A 304 11.11 -3.36 -5.71
CA TYR A 304 12.37 -4.08 -5.48
C TYR A 304 12.42 -5.40 -6.24
N ARG A 305 13.61 -5.72 -6.75
CA ARG A 305 13.98 -7.08 -7.14
C ARG A 305 14.67 -7.76 -5.95
N PHE A 306 14.05 -8.82 -5.43
CA PHE A 306 14.50 -9.51 -4.23
C PHE A 306 15.12 -10.86 -4.56
N ALA A 307 16.26 -11.19 -3.92
CA ALA A 307 16.91 -12.49 -4.02
C ALA A 307 17.76 -12.82 -2.77
N VAL A 308 18.08 -14.11 -2.61
CA VAL A 308 18.92 -14.63 -1.52
C VAL A 308 20.17 -15.25 -2.13
N ALA A 309 21.35 -14.73 -1.80
CA ALA A 309 22.59 -15.19 -2.39
C ALA A 309 22.81 -16.70 -2.15
N GLY A 310 23.21 -17.42 -3.19
CA GLY A 310 23.49 -18.86 -3.10
C GLY A 310 22.26 -19.74 -2.85
N HIS A 311 21.05 -19.18 -2.86
CA HIS A 311 19.81 -19.92 -2.64
C HIS A 311 18.84 -19.70 -3.78
N ARG A 312 18.21 -20.79 -4.22
CA ARG A 312 16.96 -20.69 -4.98
C ARG A 312 15.81 -20.57 -3.99
N MET A 313 14.81 -19.79 -4.35
CA MET A 313 13.60 -19.56 -3.57
C MET A 313 12.44 -20.36 -4.16
N THR A 314 11.51 -20.79 -3.31
CA THR A 314 10.21 -21.31 -3.74
C THR A 314 9.12 -20.35 -3.27
N VAL A 315 8.47 -19.62 -4.17
CA VAL A 315 7.30 -18.78 -3.84
C VAL A 315 6.14 -19.70 -3.45
N VAL A 316 5.58 -19.49 -2.27
CA VAL A 316 4.49 -20.32 -1.71
C VAL A 316 3.22 -19.54 -1.40
N ALA A 317 3.29 -18.24 -1.17
CA ALA A 317 2.11 -17.38 -1.06
C ALA A 317 2.39 -15.96 -1.56
N VAL A 318 1.34 -15.27 -1.98
CA VAL A 318 1.33 -13.82 -2.25
C VAL A 318 0.15 -13.18 -1.55
N ASP A 319 0.36 -12.01 -0.95
CA ASP A 319 -0.68 -11.23 -0.26
C ASP A 319 -1.48 -12.02 0.80
N GLY A 320 -0.88 -13.07 1.38
CA GLY A 320 -1.53 -13.97 2.34
C GLY A 320 -2.21 -15.21 1.73
N TYR A 321 -2.22 -15.34 0.41
CA TYR A 321 -2.88 -16.44 -0.30
C TYR A 321 -1.87 -17.39 -0.95
N ASP A 322 -2.07 -18.68 -0.71
CA ASP A 322 -1.20 -19.71 -1.28
C ASP A 322 -1.24 -19.72 -2.81
N VAL A 323 -0.05 -19.95 -3.38
CA VAL A 323 0.16 -20.20 -4.80
C VAL A 323 0.60 -21.65 -5.01
N VAL A 324 0.50 -22.11 -6.26
CA VAL A 324 1.24 -23.31 -6.66
C VAL A 324 2.73 -23.02 -6.45
N PRO A 325 3.46 -23.83 -5.64
CA PRO A 325 4.87 -23.59 -5.36
C PRO A 325 5.66 -23.37 -6.66
N THR A 326 6.28 -22.20 -6.77
CA THR A 326 6.98 -21.76 -7.98
C THR A 326 8.41 -21.39 -7.64
N GLU A 327 9.35 -22.03 -8.31
CA GLU A 327 10.77 -21.78 -8.09
C GLU A 327 11.21 -20.46 -8.73
N ALA A 328 12.09 -19.73 -8.07
CA ALA A 328 12.62 -18.45 -8.53
C ALA A 328 14.06 -18.23 -8.04
N ASP A 329 14.91 -17.60 -8.85
CA ASP A 329 16.15 -17.00 -8.34
C ASP A 329 15.90 -15.59 -7.81
N ALA A 330 14.96 -14.86 -8.42
CA ALA A 330 14.54 -13.53 -8.00
C ALA A 330 13.03 -13.33 -8.17
N ILE A 331 12.45 -12.45 -7.36
CA ILE A 331 11.08 -11.95 -7.51
C ILE A 331 11.08 -10.44 -7.68
N LEU A 332 10.03 -9.90 -8.30
CA LEU A 332 9.76 -8.47 -8.33
C LEU A 332 8.58 -8.16 -7.40
N ILE A 333 8.79 -7.27 -6.43
CA ILE A 333 7.79 -6.88 -5.43
C ILE A 333 7.51 -5.38 -5.51
N GLY A 334 6.26 -5.03 -5.84
CA GLY A 334 5.76 -3.65 -5.83
C GLY A 334 5.31 -3.21 -4.44
N MET A 335 5.09 -1.91 -4.24
CA MET A 335 4.58 -1.37 -2.96
C MET A 335 3.31 -2.10 -2.54
N ALA A 336 3.13 -2.31 -1.23
CA ALA A 336 2.05 -3.06 -0.60
C ALA A 336 1.97 -4.57 -0.87
N GLN A 337 2.70 -5.10 -1.85
CA GLN A 337 2.67 -6.53 -2.12
C GLN A 337 3.41 -7.30 -1.04
N ARG A 338 3.00 -8.55 -0.83
CA ARG A 338 3.70 -9.50 0.04
C ARG A 338 4.00 -10.77 -0.71
N TYR A 339 5.18 -11.31 -0.47
CA TYR A 339 5.61 -12.61 -0.97
C TYR A 339 6.11 -13.44 0.20
N ASP A 340 5.64 -14.68 0.27
CA ASP A 340 6.22 -15.67 1.16
C ASP A 340 7.00 -16.67 0.31
N VAL A 341 8.29 -16.80 0.60
CA VAL A 341 9.19 -17.71 -0.10
C VAL A 341 9.83 -18.68 0.87
N LEU A 342 10.06 -19.91 0.43
CA LEU A 342 10.85 -20.89 1.16
C LEU A 342 12.28 -20.91 0.65
N VAL A 343 13.23 -21.00 1.59
CA VAL A 343 14.64 -21.28 1.31
C VAL A 343 15.10 -22.44 2.20
N THR A 344 15.83 -23.39 1.62
CA THR A 344 16.53 -24.42 2.41
C THR A 344 17.89 -23.86 2.81
N VAL A 345 18.07 -23.58 4.11
CA VAL A 345 19.20 -22.80 4.61
C VAL A 345 20.51 -23.58 4.45
N ALA A 346 21.41 -23.09 3.61
CA ALA A 346 22.76 -23.64 3.49
C ALA A 346 23.65 -23.20 4.68
N SER A 347 24.58 -24.05 5.09
CA SER A 347 25.62 -23.65 6.06
C SER A 347 26.44 -22.49 5.47
N GLY A 348 26.44 -21.36 6.15
CA GLY A 348 27.14 -20.14 5.77
C GLY A 348 26.45 -18.87 6.26
N ALA A 349 26.97 -17.73 5.83
CA ALA A 349 26.28 -16.45 5.91
C ALA A 349 26.14 -15.90 4.49
N TRP A 350 24.94 -15.42 4.16
CA TRP A 350 24.53 -15.10 2.79
C TRP A 350 23.82 -13.75 2.76
N PRO A 351 24.20 -12.83 1.85
CA PRO A 351 23.44 -11.61 1.66
C PRO A 351 22.03 -11.92 1.15
N VAL A 352 21.05 -11.23 1.69
CA VAL A 352 19.68 -11.15 1.19
C VAL A 352 19.51 -9.74 0.67
N VAL A 353 19.20 -9.58 -0.62
CA VAL A 353 19.25 -8.28 -1.30
C VAL A 353 17.89 -7.97 -1.92
N ALA A 354 17.42 -6.75 -1.67
CA ALA A 354 16.33 -6.10 -2.37
C ALA A 354 16.92 -4.94 -3.19
N ALA A 355 17.26 -5.19 -4.45
CA ALA A 355 17.78 -4.17 -5.36
C ALA A 355 16.63 -3.30 -5.88
N VAL A 356 16.84 -2.00 -5.98
CA VAL A 356 15.85 -1.09 -6.55
C VAL A 356 15.66 -1.41 -8.03
N GLU A 357 14.43 -1.68 -8.45
CA GLU A 357 14.16 -1.96 -9.86
C GLU A 357 14.13 -0.64 -10.65
N GLY A 358 15.00 -0.54 -11.67
CA GLY A 358 15.03 0.57 -12.62
C GLY A 358 15.95 1.74 -12.27
N ARG A 359 16.64 1.72 -11.12
CA ARG A 359 17.74 2.65 -10.81
C ARG A 359 18.75 2.05 -9.83
N GLU A 360 19.89 2.71 -9.65
CA GLU A 360 20.86 2.32 -8.61
C GLU A 360 20.26 2.52 -7.20
N GLY A 361 20.48 1.56 -6.32
CA GLY A 361 19.99 1.53 -4.94
C GLY A 361 19.67 0.09 -4.51
N TYR A 362 19.74 -0.18 -3.21
CA TYR A 362 19.38 -1.49 -2.65
C TYR A 362 19.20 -1.41 -1.13
N ALA A 363 18.39 -2.32 -0.61
CA ALA A 363 18.41 -2.72 0.79
C ALA A 363 19.01 -4.13 0.92
N SER A 364 19.62 -4.45 2.05
CA SER A 364 20.09 -5.81 2.29
C SER A 364 20.11 -6.19 3.77
N THR A 365 19.97 -7.49 4.01
CA THR A 365 20.16 -8.14 5.31
C THR A 365 21.02 -9.39 5.14
N VAL A 366 21.28 -10.14 6.21
CA VAL A 366 22.09 -11.36 6.18
C VAL A 366 21.25 -12.53 6.65
N LEU A 367 21.17 -13.58 5.84
CA LEU A 367 20.76 -14.92 6.27
C LEU A 367 22.00 -15.66 6.78
N ARG A 368 22.01 -16.03 8.06
CA ARG A 368 23.11 -16.76 8.70
C ARG A 368 22.62 -18.09 9.24
N SER A 369 23.32 -19.17 8.91
CA SER A 369 23.10 -20.44 9.56
C SER A 369 23.67 -20.45 10.97
N THR A 370 23.01 -21.10 11.92
CA THR A 370 23.42 -21.11 13.35
C THR A 370 24.78 -21.75 13.63
N ASP A 371 25.34 -22.51 12.68
CA ASP A 371 26.68 -23.11 12.71
C ASP A 371 27.78 -22.22 12.10
N SER A 372 27.43 -21.02 11.61
CA SER A 372 28.36 -20.13 10.90
C SER A 372 28.79 -18.91 11.70
N ALA A 373 30.00 -18.44 11.42
CA ALA A 373 30.47 -17.15 11.91
C ALA A 373 29.70 -15.98 11.24
N PRO A 374 29.64 -14.80 11.88
CA PRO A 374 29.13 -13.58 11.23
C PRO A 374 29.85 -13.28 9.91
N MET A 375 29.12 -12.71 8.95
CA MET A 375 29.69 -12.24 7.70
C MET A 375 30.64 -11.04 7.95
N PRO A 376 31.89 -11.06 7.46
CA PRO A 376 32.84 -9.97 7.69
C PRO A 376 32.44 -8.64 7.04
N ASN A 377 31.85 -8.70 5.85
CA ASN A 377 31.32 -7.53 5.14
C ASN A 377 29.90 -7.83 4.66
N PRO A 378 28.87 -7.43 5.42
CA PRO A 378 27.48 -7.74 5.08
C PRO A 378 26.93 -6.84 3.96
N ASP A 379 27.56 -5.69 3.72
CA ASP A 379 27.21 -4.81 2.61
C ASP A 379 27.89 -5.29 1.32
N VAL A 380 27.10 -5.88 0.43
CA VAL A 380 27.57 -6.43 -0.85
C VAL A 380 27.34 -5.50 -2.04
N GLY A 381 27.05 -4.21 -1.81
CA GLY A 381 26.87 -3.27 -2.90
C GLY A 381 25.64 -3.52 -3.76
N GLY A 382 24.63 -4.22 -3.21
CA GLY A 382 23.39 -4.55 -3.92
C GLY A 382 23.55 -5.56 -5.07
N SER A 383 24.71 -6.20 -5.21
CA SER A 383 24.99 -7.09 -6.33
C SER A 383 25.18 -8.52 -5.87
N ILE A 384 24.26 -9.39 -6.27
CA ILE A 384 24.39 -10.85 -6.16
C ILE A 384 23.97 -11.50 -7.48
N PRO A 385 24.55 -12.65 -7.87
CA PRO A 385 24.27 -13.28 -9.16
C PRO A 385 22.79 -13.57 -9.40
N GLU A 386 22.04 -13.95 -8.36
CA GLU A 386 20.65 -14.37 -8.42
C GLU A 386 19.71 -13.29 -8.97
N LEU A 387 20.00 -11.99 -8.73
CA LEU A 387 19.20 -10.87 -9.22
C LEU A 387 19.11 -10.78 -10.76
N SER A 388 20.05 -11.41 -11.46
CA SER A 388 20.11 -11.42 -12.94
C SER A 388 19.72 -12.77 -13.56
N ARG A 389 19.23 -13.73 -12.76
CA ARG A 389 18.83 -15.07 -13.23
C ARG A 389 17.30 -15.15 -13.43
N GLU A 390 16.68 -16.26 -13.07
CA GLU A 390 15.25 -16.52 -13.27
C GLU A 390 14.40 -15.58 -12.38
N LEU A 391 13.89 -14.51 -13.00
CA LEU A 391 12.93 -13.59 -12.40
C LEU A 391 11.50 -14.12 -12.56
N VAL A 392 10.83 -14.36 -11.44
CA VAL A 392 9.40 -14.68 -11.43
C VAL A 392 8.59 -13.41 -11.19
N LEU A 393 7.69 -13.13 -12.14
CA LEU A 393 6.69 -12.08 -12.02
C LEU A 393 5.37 -12.67 -11.53
N GLU A 394 4.54 -11.83 -10.93
CA GLU A 394 3.19 -12.18 -10.52
C GLU A 394 2.33 -12.82 -11.63
N SER A 395 2.55 -12.44 -12.90
CA SER A 395 1.82 -13.00 -14.04
C SER A 395 2.14 -14.48 -14.32
N ALA A 396 3.27 -14.98 -13.81
CA ALA A 396 3.66 -16.38 -13.90
C ALA A 396 3.10 -17.24 -12.76
N LEU A 397 2.62 -16.63 -11.67
CA LEU A 397 2.09 -17.35 -10.51
C LEU A 397 0.65 -17.81 -10.75
N ARG A 398 0.26 -18.91 -10.09
CA ARG A 398 -1.09 -19.45 -10.14
C ARG A 398 -1.58 -19.72 -8.72
N PRO A 399 -2.88 -19.50 -8.42
CA PRO A 399 -3.41 -19.75 -7.09
C PRO A 399 -3.38 -21.26 -6.79
N ALA A 400 -3.07 -21.63 -5.55
CA ALA A 400 -3.36 -22.96 -5.05
C ALA A 400 -4.89 -23.16 -4.99
N ASP A 401 -5.35 -24.41 -5.02
CA ASP A 401 -6.79 -24.70 -5.07
C ASP A 401 -7.56 -24.10 -3.89
N ARG A 402 -6.95 -24.09 -2.69
CA ARG A 402 -7.54 -23.46 -1.49
C ARG A 402 -7.68 -21.94 -1.58
N SER A 403 -6.93 -21.31 -2.47
CA SER A 403 -6.92 -19.85 -2.67
C SER A 403 -7.77 -19.42 -3.86
N ARG A 404 -8.31 -20.34 -4.66
CA ARG A 404 -9.12 -19.98 -5.84
C ARG A 404 -10.46 -19.39 -5.42
N LEU A 405 -10.87 -18.31 -6.08
CA LEU A 405 -12.27 -17.90 -6.09
C LEU A 405 -13.07 -18.83 -6.99
N ASP A 406 -14.36 -19.01 -6.67
CA ASP A 406 -15.27 -19.76 -7.52
C ASP A 406 -15.36 -19.11 -8.92
N THR A 407 -15.48 -19.95 -9.95
CA THR A 407 -15.66 -19.47 -11.32
C THR A 407 -17.11 -19.04 -11.52
N LYS A 408 -17.33 -17.73 -11.67
CA LYS A 408 -18.64 -17.10 -11.86
C LYS A 408 -18.49 -15.93 -12.85
N ALA A 409 -19.50 -15.68 -13.67
CA ALA A 409 -19.53 -14.50 -14.52
C ALA A 409 -19.75 -13.22 -13.66
N PRO A 410 -19.14 -12.08 -14.02
CA PRO A 410 -19.39 -10.85 -13.29
C PRO A 410 -20.85 -10.41 -13.43
N ASP A 411 -21.48 -10.09 -12.30
CA ASP A 411 -22.78 -9.44 -12.26
C ASP A 411 -22.65 -7.96 -12.66
N ARG A 412 -21.47 -7.36 -12.39
CA ARG A 412 -21.10 -5.99 -12.79
C ARG A 412 -19.68 -5.97 -13.33
N ASP A 413 -19.48 -5.25 -14.43
CA ASP A 413 -18.20 -5.13 -15.12
C ASP A 413 -17.92 -3.64 -15.35
N TYR A 414 -16.94 -3.11 -14.64
CA TYR A 414 -16.57 -1.70 -14.62
C TYR A 414 -15.26 -1.45 -15.35
N GLN A 415 -15.14 -0.26 -15.93
CA GLN A 415 -13.93 0.21 -16.60
C GLN A 415 -13.42 1.49 -15.94
N VAL A 416 -12.17 1.46 -15.49
CA VAL A 416 -11.50 2.60 -14.85
C VAL A 416 -10.19 2.88 -15.57
N ASP A 417 -9.95 4.14 -15.90
CA ASP A 417 -8.69 4.57 -16.51
C ASP A 417 -7.75 5.10 -15.43
N LEU A 418 -6.49 4.63 -15.43
CA LEU A 418 -5.41 5.17 -14.60
C LEU A 418 -4.65 6.20 -15.43
N LEU A 419 -4.55 7.44 -14.95
CA LEU A 419 -3.94 8.52 -15.72
C LEU A 419 -3.15 9.51 -14.86
N GLN A 420 -2.26 10.24 -15.54
CA GLN A 420 -1.69 11.49 -15.06
C GLN A 420 -2.43 12.66 -15.74
N ALA A 421 -2.95 13.60 -14.94
CA ALA A 421 -3.71 14.71 -15.46
C ALA A 421 -2.80 15.88 -15.88
N GLY A 422 -2.55 15.98 -17.19
CA GLY A 422 -1.74 17.04 -17.78
C GLY A 422 -0.24 16.86 -17.53
N ASP A 423 0.49 17.97 -17.47
CA ASP A 423 1.95 18.00 -17.21
C ASP A 423 2.30 18.13 -15.72
N ARG A 424 1.28 18.16 -14.85
CA ARG A 424 1.45 18.27 -13.40
C ARG A 424 1.49 16.89 -12.76
N TYR A 425 2.08 16.81 -11.58
CA TYR A 425 2.03 15.60 -10.75
C TYR A 425 0.65 15.51 -10.07
N VAL A 426 -0.35 15.16 -10.87
CA VAL A 426 -1.74 14.91 -10.48
C VAL A 426 -2.11 13.55 -11.04
N TRP A 427 -2.43 12.63 -10.17
CA TRP A 427 -2.71 11.24 -10.50
C TRP A 427 -4.17 10.95 -10.19
N ALA A 428 -4.88 10.27 -11.08
CA ALA A 428 -6.31 10.09 -10.94
C ALA A 428 -6.79 8.77 -11.52
N MET A 429 -7.92 8.32 -10.98
CA MET A 429 -8.80 7.36 -11.64
C MET A 429 -9.89 8.12 -12.39
N ALA A 430 -10.12 7.74 -13.64
CA ALA A 430 -11.11 8.36 -14.52
C ALA A 430 -11.87 7.30 -15.33
N GLY A 431 -12.61 7.74 -16.34
CA GLY A 431 -13.48 6.88 -17.14
C GLY A 431 -14.94 6.95 -16.69
N ALA A 432 -15.80 6.18 -17.37
CA ALA A 432 -17.25 6.26 -17.20
C ALA A 432 -17.73 5.74 -15.82
N ASP A 433 -16.93 4.86 -15.20
CA ASP A 433 -17.31 4.11 -13.99
C ASP A 433 -16.51 4.47 -12.74
N ALA A 434 -15.41 5.23 -12.83
CA ALA A 434 -14.55 5.55 -11.66
C ALA A 434 -15.30 6.18 -10.47
N GLY A 435 -16.38 6.91 -10.72
CA GLY A 435 -17.26 7.47 -9.69
C GLY A 435 -18.56 6.68 -9.42
N LYS A 436 -18.66 5.45 -9.92
CA LYS A 436 -19.89 4.63 -9.91
C LYS A 436 -19.63 3.17 -9.54
N LEU A 437 -18.56 2.89 -8.81
CA LEU A 437 -18.20 1.54 -8.37
C LEU A 437 -19.12 1.09 -7.22
N VAL A 438 -20.38 0.83 -7.55
CA VAL A 438 -21.42 0.40 -6.60
C VAL A 438 -21.71 -1.10 -6.73
N MET A 439 -22.07 -1.76 -5.63
CA MET A 439 -22.34 -3.21 -5.62
C MET A 439 -23.41 -3.60 -4.60
N LYS A 440 -24.07 -4.71 -4.84
CA LYS A 440 -24.93 -5.39 -3.86
C LYS A 440 -24.19 -6.59 -3.28
N GLN A 441 -24.52 -6.92 -2.03
CA GLN A 441 -23.94 -8.08 -1.40
C GLN A 441 -24.27 -9.37 -2.18
N GLY A 442 -23.25 -10.20 -2.43
CA GLY A 442 -23.33 -11.44 -3.20
C GLY A 442 -23.05 -11.31 -4.70
N GLU A 443 -22.88 -10.10 -5.23
CA GLU A 443 -22.49 -9.88 -6.62
C GLU A 443 -21.01 -10.23 -6.86
N ARG A 444 -20.69 -10.76 -8.04
CA ARG A 444 -19.32 -10.84 -8.57
C ARG A 444 -19.03 -9.54 -9.30
N ILE A 445 -18.01 -8.82 -8.87
CA ILE A 445 -17.60 -7.55 -9.47
C ILE A 445 -16.33 -7.76 -10.27
N ARG A 446 -16.31 -7.25 -11.50
CA ARG A 446 -15.08 -7.06 -12.28
C ARG A 446 -14.77 -5.58 -12.40
N ILE A 447 -13.51 -5.23 -12.19
CA ILE A 447 -12.97 -3.90 -12.50
C ILE A 447 -11.80 -4.10 -13.46
N THR A 448 -11.91 -3.55 -14.66
CA THR A 448 -10.82 -3.49 -15.63
C THR A 448 -10.15 -2.12 -15.51
N MET A 449 -8.85 -2.14 -15.21
CA MET A 449 -8.02 -0.96 -15.08
C MET A 449 -7.25 -0.75 -16.37
N ASN A 450 -7.49 0.35 -17.07
CA ASN A 450 -6.77 0.74 -18.28
C ASN A 450 -5.70 1.76 -17.89
N ASN A 451 -4.44 1.36 -17.87
CA ASN A 451 -3.36 2.27 -17.55
C ASN A 451 -2.95 3.07 -18.80
N THR A 452 -3.38 4.33 -18.83
CA THR A 452 -3.11 5.27 -19.92
C THR A 452 -1.90 6.16 -19.65
N SER A 453 -1.26 6.03 -18.48
CA SER A 453 -0.04 6.76 -18.15
C SER A 453 1.22 6.03 -18.62
N THR A 454 2.38 6.68 -18.40
CA THR A 454 3.71 6.15 -18.73
C THR A 454 4.38 5.40 -17.58
N MET A 455 3.69 5.23 -16.46
CA MET A 455 4.20 4.58 -15.24
C MET A 455 3.25 3.45 -14.82
N TRP A 456 3.80 2.39 -14.25
CA TRP A 456 3.06 1.29 -13.64
C TRP A 456 2.39 1.72 -12.31
N HIS A 457 1.32 1.03 -11.89
CA HIS A 457 0.64 1.33 -10.61
C HIS A 457 0.34 0.06 -9.82
N PRO A 458 0.77 -0.07 -8.55
CA PRO A 458 0.32 -1.13 -7.66
C PRO A 458 -1.08 -0.79 -7.13
N MET A 459 -2.12 -1.37 -7.70
CA MET A 459 -3.53 -1.09 -7.38
C MET A 459 -4.02 -1.98 -6.26
N HIS A 460 -4.51 -1.38 -5.19
CA HIS A 460 -4.97 -2.04 -3.97
C HIS A 460 -6.47 -1.84 -3.74
N THR A 461 -7.15 -2.86 -3.22
CA THR A 461 -8.54 -2.76 -2.72
C THR A 461 -8.63 -3.12 -1.24
N HIS A 462 -9.35 -2.30 -0.49
CA HIS A 462 -9.65 -2.59 0.92
C HIS A 462 -10.79 -3.62 1.04
N GLY A 463 -10.84 -4.30 2.18
CA GLY A 463 -11.96 -5.15 2.62
C GLY A 463 -12.20 -6.43 1.79
N HIS A 464 -11.51 -6.60 0.67
CA HIS A 464 -11.71 -7.68 -0.29
C HIS A 464 -10.37 -8.21 -0.76
N THR A 465 -10.40 -9.43 -1.27
CA THR A 465 -9.33 -9.96 -2.10
C THR A 465 -9.90 -10.38 -3.44
N PHE A 466 -9.10 -10.25 -4.48
CA PHE A 466 -9.54 -10.45 -5.86
C PHE A 466 -8.71 -11.52 -6.55
N ALA A 467 -9.35 -12.19 -7.51
CA ALA A 467 -8.68 -12.97 -8.53
C ALA A 467 -8.23 -12.04 -9.68
N VAL A 468 -7.07 -12.32 -10.28
CA VAL A 468 -6.62 -11.69 -11.52
C VAL A 468 -6.83 -12.67 -12.68
N PRO A 469 -7.87 -12.49 -13.54
CA PRO A 469 -8.24 -13.48 -14.55
C PRO A 469 -7.09 -13.81 -15.52
N ASP A 470 -6.36 -12.81 -15.99
CA ASP A 470 -5.24 -12.96 -16.92
C ASP A 470 -4.07 -13.76 -16.32
N TYR A 471 -4.00 -13.84 -14.98
CA TYR A 471 -3.00 -14.62 -14.25
C TYR A 471 -3.59 -15.95 -13.75
N GLY A 472 -4.60 -16.48 -14.43
CA GLY A 472 -5.24 -17.76 -14.10
C GLY A 472 -6.02 -17.73 -12.78
N GLY A 473 -6.48 -16.54 -12.39
CA GLY A 473 -7.26 -16.31 -11.17
C GLY A 473 -6.41 -16.15 -9.90
N LEU A 474 -5.14 -15.74 -10.03
CA LEU A 474 -4.25 -15.47 -8.88
C LEU A 474 -4.96 -14.58 -7.84
N ARG A 475 -5.03 -15.03 -6.59
CA ARG A 475 -5.74 -14.34 -5.51
C ARG A 475 -4.82 -13.46 -4.69
N ARG A 476 -5.22 -12.20 -4.48
CA ARG A 476 -4.38 -11.12 -3.94
C ARG A 476 -5.21 -9.89 -3.58
N ASP A 477 -4.58 -8.86 -3.01
CA ASP A 477 -5.22 -7.56 -2.73
C ASP A 477 -4.47 -6.36 -3.30
N THR A 478 -3.25 -6.54 -3.81
CA THR A 478 -2.51 -5.49 -4.54
C THR A 478 -1.96 -6.03 -5.85
N VAL A 479 -2.20 -5.35 -6.99
CA VAL A 479 -1.77 -5.79 -8.34
C VAL A 479 -1.12 -4.71 -9.18
N ASN A 480 -0.04 -5.07 -9.89
CA ASN A 480 0.70 -4.13 -10.73
C ASN A 480 0.02 -4.00 -12.10
N VAL A 481 -0.39 -2.79 -12.47
CA VAL A 481 -0.95 -2.46 -13.78
C VAL A 481 0.10 -1.71 -14.61
N LEU A 482 0.62 -2.37 -15.65
CA LEU A 482 1.72 -1.85 -16.47
C LEU A 482 1.26 -0.71 -17.39
N PRO A 483 2.14 0.24 -17.76
CA PRO A 483 1.79 1.35 -18.65
C PRO A 483 1.33 0.85 -20.02
N GLY A 484 0.30 1.50 -20.57
CA GLY A 484 -0.27 1.14 -21.88
C GLY A 484 -0.99 -0.21 -21.92
N SER A 485 -1.28 -0.81 -20.77
CA SER A 485 -1.96 -2.10 -20.66
C SER A 485 -3.31 -2.00 -19.94
N SER A 486 -4.13 -3.03 -20.10
CA SER A 486 -5.37 -3.21 -19.35
C SER A 486 -5.27 -4.47 -18.51
N LEU A 487 -5.71 -4.41 -17.25
CA LEU A 487 -5.73 -5.58 -16.36
C LEU A 487 -7.03 -5.61 -15.57
N ALA A 488 -7.68 -6.77 -15.54
CA ALA A 488 -8.91 -6.98 -14.77
C ALA A 488 -8.65 -7.60 -13.41
N ILE A 489 -9.43 -7.19 -12.42
CA ILE A 489 -9.58 -7.88 -11.13
C ILE A 489 -11.04 -8.30 -10.93
N GLU A 490 -11.23 -9.41 -10.23
CA GLU A 490 -12.54 -9.94 -9.88
C GLU A 490 -12.64 -10.29 -8.41
N PHE A 491 -13.67 -9.80 -7.71
CA PHE A 491 -13.93 -10.14 -6.32
C PHE A 491 -15.42 -10.38 -6.06
N ASP A 492 -15.70 -11.15 -5.02
CA ASP A 492 -17.06 -11.33 -4.52
C ASP A 492 -17.39 -10.20 -3.54
N ALA A 493 -18.49 -9.49 -3.79
CA ALA A 493 -18.97 -8.43 -2.93
C ALA A 493 -19.66 -9.03 -1.68
N ASP A 494 -18.89 -9.57 -0.75
CA ASP A 494 -19.41 -10.26 0.45
C ASP A 494 -19.10 -9.55 1.78
N ASN A 495 -18.43 -8.39 1.73
CA ASN A 495 -18.03 -7.60 2.88
C ASN A 495 -18.66 -6.19 2.82
N PRO A 496 -19.90 -6.01 3.30
CA PRO A 496 -20.65 -4.77 3.13
C PRO A 496 -19.96 -3.57 3.80
N GLY A 497 -20.03 -2.41 3.16
CA GLY A 497 -19.46 -1.15 3.64
C GLY A 497 -19.04 -0.22 2.51
N GLU A 498 -18.20 0.77 2.82
CA GLU A 498 -17.52 1.64 1.86
C GLU A 498 -16.01 1.43 1.94
N TRP A 499 -15.40 1.00 0.84
CA TRP A 499 -14.00 0.56 0.81
C TRP A 499 -13.17 1.37 -0.17
N MET A 500 -11.95 1.73 0.20
CA MET A 500 -11.04 2.40 -0.74
C MET A 500 -10.51 1.43 -1.79
N PHE A 501 -10.30 1.98 -2.98
CA PHE A 501 -9.60 1.37 -4.10
C PHE A 501 -8.62 2.40 -4.65
N HIS A 502 -7.31 2.17 -4.51
CA HIS A 502 -6.30 3.20 -4.77
C HIS A 502 -4.98 2.63 -5.29
N CYS A 503 -4.16 3.49 -5.87
CA CYS A 503 -2.76 3.17 -6.14
C CYS A 503 -1.95 3.22 -4.84
N HIS A 504 -1.08 2.24 -4.62
CA HIS A 504 -0.24 2.13 -3.43
C HIS A 504 1.17 2.72 -3.61
N ASN A 505 1.37 3.47 -4.70
CA ASN A 505 2.40 4.51 -4.70
C ASN A 505 1.87 5.64 -3.81
N ALA A 506 2.53 5.89 -2.67
CA ALA A 506 2.07 6.83 -1.65
C ALA A 506 1.87 8.24 -2.20
N TYR A 507 2.69 8.65 -3.17
CA TYR A 507 2.61 9.97 -3.79
C TYR A 507 1.53 10.04 -4.88
N HIS A 508 1.23 8.94 -5.57
CA HIS A 508 0.09 8.87 -6.50
C HIS A 508 -1.24 8.83 -5.75
N PHE A 509 -1.29 8.05 -4.66
CA PHE A 509 -2.37 8.13 -3.70
C PHE A 509 -2.50 9.57 -3.25
N GLU A 510 -1.38 10.17 -2.84
CA GLU A 510 -1.39 11.51 -2.26
C GLU A 510 -1.85 12.59 -3.29
N ALA A 511 -1.58 12.34 -4.56
CA ALA A 511 -1.98 13.20 -5.67
C ALA A 511 -3.41 12.94 -6.19
N GLY A 512 -4.12 11.94 -5.66
CA GLY A 512 -5.55 11.71 -5.91
C GLY A 512 -5.92 10.43 -6.68
N MET A 513 -5.03 9.46 -6.85
CA MET A 513 -5.36 8.20 -7.55
C MET A 513 -6.11 7.23 -6.63
N THR A 514 -7.36 7.60 -6.34
CA THR A 514 -8.27 6.87 -5.45
C THR A 514 -9.69 6.84 -6.02
N ALA A 515 -10.45 5.82 -5.64
CA ALA A 515 -11.87 5.66 -5.82
C ALA A 515 -12.45 4.87 -4.63
N ASN A 516 -13.77 4.85 -4.49
CA ASN A 516 -14.44 4.06 -3.45
C ASN A 516 -15.36 3.00 -4.06
N LEU A 517 -15.31 1.82 -3.48
CA LEU A 517 -16.25 0.73 -3.68
C LEU A 517 -17.40 0.89 -2.67
N MET A 518 -18.61 1.14 -3.16
CA MET A 518 -19.76 1.45 -2.31
C MET A 518 -20.82 0.35 -2.37
N TYR A 519 -21.18 -0.22 -1.22
CA TYR A 519 -22.31 -1.13 -1.16
C TYR A 519 -23.65 -0.40 -1.14
N ILE A 520 -24.65 -0.99 -1.80
CA ILE A 520 -26.03 -0.51 -1.86
C ILE A 520 -27.02 -1.61 -1.48
N ARG A 521 -28.17 -1.23 -0.92
CA ARG A 521 -29.27 -2.16 -0.57
C ARG A 521 -30.07 -2.64 -1.80
#